data_AF-A0A506PBP6-F1
#
_entry.id   AF-A0A506PBP6-F1
#
_cell.length_a   1.000
_cell.length_b   1.000
_cell.length_c   1.000
_cell.angle_alpha   90.00
_cell.angle_beta   90.00
_cell.angle_gamma   90.00
#
_symmetry.space_group_name_H-M   'P 1'
#
loop_
_entity.id
_entity.type
_entity.pdbx_description
1 polymer ?
#
loop_
_entity_poly.entity_id
_entity_poly.type
_entity_poly.pdbx_seq_one_letter_code
_entity_poly.pdbx_strand_id
1 'polypeptide(L)'
;MKKYISFWNLDYKRNILLGLLSQNRIDYTSRKKRDIKLGVSFDVILSKLKCDKYKLEEITSELYEEKEILYTDVDHKGLYATNKGVVSSKNNKYKKKYEDLWIIMLRNISQILIPIISLIITFYIIAKDEKSTDIKLQELKEDLLNQIEKVKYHPNTEYNMKTDSLNIE
;
A
#
# COMPACT_ATOMS: atom_id res chain seq x y z
N MET A 1 -4.56 -7.71 -11.81
CA MET A 1 -5.25 -7.64 -10.50
C MET A 1 -5.44 -8.99 -9.79
N LYS A 2 -5.86 -10.09 -10.47
CA LYS A 2 -6.10 -11.40 -9.81
C LYS A 2 -4.92 -11.95 -8.99
N LYS A 3 -3.68 -11.76 -9.46
CA LYS A 3 -2.46 -12.27 -8.80
C LYS A 3 -2.19 -11.59 -7.44
N TYR A 4 -2.52 -10.31 -7.31
CA TYR A 4 -2.39 -9.60 -6.03
C TYR A 4 -3.43 -10.12 -5.05
N ILE A 5 -4.73 -10.14 -5.38
CA ILE A 5 -5.78 -10.64 -4.47
C ILE A 5 -5.50 -12.08 -3.99
N SER A 6 -4.95 -12.93 -4.86
CA SER A 6 -4.49 -14.28 -4.53
C SER A 6 -3.42 -14.29 -3.43
N PHE A 7 -2.37 -13.50 -3.59
CA PHE A 7 -1.24 -13.46 -2.67
C PHE A 7 -1.65 -13.03 -1.26
N TRP A 8 -2.58 -12.09 -1.15
CA TRP A 8 -3.08 -11.58 0.12
C TRP A 8 -3.85 -12.65 0.89
N ASN A 9 -4.57 -13.50 0.16
CA ASN A 9 -5.26 -14.64 0.74
C ASN A 9 -4.29 -15.72 1.24
N LEU A 10 -3.08 -15.82 0.68
CA LEU A 10 -2.10 -16.84 1.09
C LEU A 10 -1.56 -16.59 2.49
N ASP A 11 -1.05 -15.40 2.79
CA ASP A 11 -0.48 -15.12 4.13
C ASP A 11 -1.56 -15.20 5.22
N TYR A 12 -2.79 -14.77 4.93
CA TYR A 12 -3.93 -14.97 5.82
C TYR A 12 -4.21 -16.46 6.07
N LYS A 13 -4.23 -17.28 5.02
CA LYS A 13 -4.44 -18.74 5.15
C LYS A 13 -3.27 -19.44 5.83
N ARG A 14 -2.03 -19.01 5.61
CA ARG A 14 -0.84 -19.48 6.34
C ARG A 14 -0.97 -19.21 7.82
N ASN A 15 -1.42 -18.00 8.19
CA ASN A 15 -1.67 -17.66 9.59
C ASN A 15 -2.73 -18.57 10.22
N ILE A 16 -3.84 -18.84 9.52
CA ILE A 16 -4.88 -19.77 10.00
C ILE A 16 -4.33 -21.19 10.17
N LEU A 17 -3.63 -21.69 9.15
CA LEU A 17 -3.06 -23.04 9.16
C LEU A 17 -2.07 -23.20 10.32
N LEU A 18 -1.13 -22.26 10.45
CA LEU A 18 -0.10 -22.32 11.47
C LEU A 18 -0.71 -22.19 12.88
N GLY A 19 -1.75 -21.38 13.05
CA GLY A 19 -2.52 -21.29 14.29
C GLY A 19 -3.21 -22.62 14.64
N LEU A 20 -3.85 -23.27 13.67
CA LEU A 20 -4.49 -24.58 13.85
C LEU A 20 -3.46 -25.64 14.29
N LEU A 21 -2.36 -25.75 13.56
CA LEU A 21 -1.31 -26.75 13.82
C LEU A 21 -0.58 -26.47 15.15
N SER A 22 -0.34 -25.21 15.48
CA SER A 22 0.30 -24.81 16.74
C SER A 22 -0.58 -25.12 17.93
N GLN A 23 -1.88 -24.84 17.83
CA GLN A 23 -2.84 -25.19 18.88
C GLN A 23 -2.90 -26.71 19.10
N ASN A 24 -2.99 -27.50 18.03
CA ASN A 24 -2.94 -28.97 18.12
C ASN A 24 -1.66 -29.45 18.83
N ARG A 25 -0.49 -28.89 18.47
CA ARG A 25 0.79 -29.24 19.12
C ARG A 25 0.82 -28.89 20.59
N ILE A 26 0.31 -27.72 20.97
CA ILE A 26 0.21 -27.31 22.38
C ILE A 26 -0.71 -28.28 23.14
N ASP A 27 -1.89 -28.57 22.61
CA ASP A 27 -2.85 -29.44 23.28
C ASP A 27 -2.33 -30.89 23.42
N TYR A 28 -1.59 -31.38 22.41
CA TYR A 28 -0.87 -32.65 22.46
C TYR A 28 0.20 -32.65 23.56
N THR A 29 1.06 -31.63 23.58
CA THR A 29 2.17 -31.52 24.55
C THR A 29 1.68 -31.36 25.98
N SER A 30 0.61 -30.60 26.18
CA SER A 30 -0.02 -30.38 27.49
C SER A 30 -0.89 -31.56 27.95
N ARG A 31 -1.03 -32.64 27.15
CA ARG A 31 -1.89 -33.80 27.42
C ARG A 31 -3.31 -33.41 27.84
N LYS A 32 -3.83 -32.29 27.31
CA LYS A 32 -5.13 -31.72 27.71
C LYS A 32 -6.30 -32.66 27.39
N LYS A 33 -6.14 -33.54 26.40
CA LYS A 33 -7.09 -34.61 26.08
C LYS A 33 -6.34 -35.91 25.85
N ARG A 34 -6.91 -37.02 26.29
CA ARG A 34 -6.25 -38.35 26.30
C ARG A 34 -6.00 -38.93 24.90
N ASP A 35 -6.73 -38.46 23.87
CA ASP A 35 -6.69 -39.03 22.52
C ASP A 35 -6.25 -38.05 21.41
N ILE A 36 -5.55 -36.97 21.74
CA ILE A 36 -5.03 -36.07 20.69
C ILE A 36 -3.85 -36.74 19.99
N LYS A 37 -3.94 -36.88 18.66
CA LYS A 37 -2.81 -37.23 17.80
C LYS A 37 -1.99 -35.98 17.47
N LEU A 38 -0.68 -36.14 17.30
CA LEU A 38 0.23 -35.07 16.88
C LEU A 38 0.03 -34.75 15.39
N GLY A 39 -0.58 -33.60 15.13
CA GLY A 39 -0.87 -33.06 13.82
C GLY A 39 -2.34 -33.20 13.40
N VAL A 40 -2.61 -32.75 12.18
CA VAL A 40 -3.95 -32.60 11.61
C VAL A 40 -3.95 -33.16 10.20
N SER A 41 -4.95 -33.98 9.86
CA SER A 41 -5.08 -34.59 8.54
C SER A 41 -5.36 -33.56 7.44
N PHE A 42 -4.98 -33.89 6.21
CA PHE A 42 -5.19 -32.99 5.07
C PHE A 42 -6.67 -32.66 4.83
N ASP A 43 -7.59 -33.59 5.04
CA ASP A 43 -9.02 -33.35 4.83
C ASP A 43 -9.56 -32.29 5.80
N VAL A 44 -9.11 -32.32 7.06
CA VAL A 44 -9.44 -31.29 8.06
C VAL A 44 -8.82 -29.96 7.67
N ILE A 45 -7.59 -29.96 7.16
CA ILE A 45 -6.91 -28.73 6.72
C ILE A 45 -7.62 -28.09 5.52
N LEU A 46 -7.94 -28.88 4.50
CA LEU A 46 -8.59 -28.42 3.27
C LEU A 46 -9.99 -27.85 3.57
N SER A 47 -10.77 -28.54 4.41
CA SER A 47 -12.08 -28.06 4.84
C SER A 47 -11.99 -26.78 5.67
N LYS A 48 -11.02 -26.68 6.59
CA LYS A 48 -10.82 -25.48 7.43
C LYS A 48 -10.39 -24.27 6.62
N LEU A 49 -9.49 -24.45 5.65
CA LEU A 49 -8.95 -23.38 4.81
C LEU A 49 -9.82 -23.07 3.58
N LYS A 50 -10.87 -23.87 3.34
CA LYS A 50 -11.74 -23.81 2.16
C LYS A 50 -10.92 -23.68 0.88
N CYS A 51 -10.01 -24.64 0.66
CA CYS A 51 -9.14 -24.64 -0.51
C CYS A 51 -9.00 -26.04 -1.11
N ASP A 52 -8.52 -26.07 -2.36
CA ASP A 52 -8.12 -27.29 -3.06
C ASP A 52 -6.68 -27.69 -2.69
N LYS A 53 -6.25 -28.88 -3.13
CA LYS A 53 -4.92 -29.43 -2.85
C LYS A 53 -3.79 -28.57 -3.42
N TYR A 54 -3.99 -27.99 -4.61
CA TYR A 54 -2.99 -27.15 -5.27
C TYR A 54 -2.72 -25.87 -4.47
N LYS A 55 -3.78 -25.19 -4.01
CA LYS A 55 -3.65 -24.03 -3.11
C LYS A 55 -3.06 -24.42 -1.77
N LEU A 56 -3.38 -25.60 -1.25
CA LEU A 56 -2.76 -26.06 -0.01
C LEU A 56 -1.24 -26.17 -0.18
N GLU A 57 -0.78 -26.73 -1.30
CA GLU A 57 0.65 -26.82 -1.64
C GLU A 57 1.30 -25.42 -1.66
N GLU A 58 0.68 -24.44 -2.33
CA GLU A 58 1.14 -23.05 -2.36
C GLU A 58 1.16 -22.36 -0.98
N ILE A 59 0.19 -22.67 -0.11
CA ILE A 59 0.17 -22.17 1.27
C ILE A 59 1.33 -22.79 2.05
N THR A 60 1.53 -24.11 1.90
CA THR A 60 2.51 -24.88 2.67
C THR A 60 3.95 -24.72 2.21
N SER A 61 4.19 -24.30 0.97
CA SER A 61 5.55 -24.18 0.40
C SER A 61 6.47 -23.30 1.27
N GLU A 62 6.05 -22.06 1.55
CA GLU A 62 6.81 -21.12 2.40
C GLU A 62 6.94 -21.66 3.84
N LEU A 63 5.92 -22.35 4.35
CA LEU A 63 5.96 -22.93 5.70
C LEU A 63 6.96 -24.10 5.79
N TYR A 64 7.13 -24.87 4.71
CA TYR A 64 8.13 -25.94 4.61
C TYR A 64 9.54 -25.38 4.44
N GLU A 65 9.72 -24.40 3.56
CA GLU A 65 11.00 -23.70 3.36
C GLU A 65 11.51 -23.12 4.68
N GLU A 66 10.61 -22.52 5.45
CA GLU A 66 10.90 -21.97 6.77
C GLU A 66 11.00 -23.04 7.87
N LYS A 67 10.78 -24.33 7.58
CA LYS A 67 10.77 -25.43 8.56
C LYS A 67 9.80 -25.21 9.71
N GLU A 68 8.68 -24.54 9.44
CA GLU A 68 7.64 -24.24 10.42
C GLU A 68 6.60 -25.36 10.53
N ILE A 69 6.45 -26.16 9.48
CA ILE A 69 5.58 -27.34 9.45
C ILE A 69 6.37 -28.57 8.95
N LEU A 70 5.89 -29.74 9.31
CA LEU A 70 6.39 -31.03 8.83
C LEU A 70 5.24 -32.00 8.57
N TYR A 71 5.51 -33.03 7.78
CA TYR A 71 4.56 -34.12 7.51
C TYR A 71 4.40 -35.04 8.72
N THR A 72 3.19 -35.51 8.95
CA THR A 72 2.87 -36.54 9.94
C THR A 72 1.92 -37.57 9.33
N ASP A 73 1.93 -38.78 9.87
CA ASP A 73 0.98 -39.83 9.52
C ASP A 73 -0.23 -39.78 10.46
N VAL A 74 -1.03 -38.72 10.31
CA VAL A 74 -2.33 -38.60 10.96
C VAL A 74 -3.39 -38.87 9.91
N ASP A 75 -4.11 -39.99 10.09
CA ASP A 75 -5.15 -40.48 9.19
C ASP A 75 -4.63 -40.54 7.74
N HIS A 76 -3.53 -41.29 7.56
CA HIS A 76 -2.75 -41.51 6.33
C HIS A 76 -1.86 -40.35 5.89
N LYS A 77 -2.31 -39.09 5.98
CA LYS A 77 -1.50 -37.90 5.63
C LYS A 77 -1.98 -36.66 6.37
N GLY A 78 -1.06 -36.01 7.06
CA GLY A 78 -1.32 -34.74 7.74
C GLY A 78 -0.08 -33.88 7.93
N LEU A 79 -0.29 -32.75 8.61
CA LEU A 79 0.74 -31.79 8.98
C LEU A 79 0.79 -31.58 10.47
N TYR A 80 1.96 -31.22 10.99
CA TYR A 80 2.11 -30.70 12.34
C TYR A 80 3.06 -29.50 12.35
N ALA A 81 2.85 -28.58 13.29
CA ALA A 81 3.74 -27.43 13.47
C ALA A 81 5.04 -27.87 14.15
N THR A 82 6.18 -27.30 13.78
CA THR A 82 7.45 -27.45 14.51
C THR A 82 7.52 -26.48 15.71
N ASN A 83 8.57 -26.55 16.52
CA ASN A 83 8.81 -25.52 17.54
C ASN A 83 8.93 -24.11 16.90
N LYS A 84 9.59 -24.03 15.74
CA LYS A 84 9.69 -22.78 14.97
C LYS A 84 8.31 -22.33 14.50
N GLY A 85 7.47 -23.24 14.01
CA GLY A 85 6.09 -22.93 13.63
C GLY A 85 5.23 -22.39 14.78
N VAL A 86 5.35 -22.98 15.97
CA VAL A 86 4.64 -22.48 17.17
C VAL A 86 5.10 -21.06 17.53
N VAL A 87 6.40 -20.79 17.47
CA VAL A 87 6.94 -19.44 17.72
C VAL A 87 6.47 -18.45 16.66
N SER A 88 6.51 -18.82 15.38
CA SER A 88 6.02 -17.99 14.27
C SER A 88 4.52 -17.68 14.40
N SER A 89 3.72 -18.67 14.82
CA SER A 89 2.30 -18.47 15.12
C SER A 89 2.09 -17.52 16.29
N LYS A 90 2.83 -17.69 17.40
CA LYS A 90 2.74 -16.82 18.58
C LYS A 90 3.13 -15.38 18.26
N ASN A 91 4.14 -15.21 17.42
CA ASN A 91 4.64 -13.89 17.00
C ASN A 91 3.77 -13.24 15.90
N ASN A 92 2.69 -13.90 15.48
CA ASN A 92 1.79 -13.43 14.43
C ASN A 92 2.52 -13.11 13.11
N LYS A 93 3.58 -13.86 12.76
CA LYS A 93 4.45 -13.59 11.60
C LYS A 93 3.65 -13.30 10.32
N TYR A 94 2.77 -14.23 9.95
CA TYR A 94 1.99 -14.12 8.71
C TYR A 94 0.83 -13.15 8.80
N LYS A 95 0.25 -12.95 10.00
CA LYS A 95 -0.75 -11.90 10.21
C LYS A 95 -0.15 -10.51 10.02
N LYS A 96 1.04 -10.26 10.58
CA LYS A 96 1.77 -8.99 10.39
C LYS A 96 2.11 -8.76 8.93
N LYS A 97 2.67 -9.77 8.24
CA LYS A 97 2.95 -9.71 6.80
C LYS A 97 1.70 -9.35 5.99
N TYR A 98 0.55 -9.93 6.33
CA TYR A 98 -0.74 -9.59 5.71
C TYR A 98 -1.18 -8.14 6.00
N GLU A 99 -1.06 -7.68 7.25
CA GLU A 99 -1.39 -6.30 7.65
C GLU A 99 -0.47 -5.26 6.99
N ASP A 100 0.83 -5.55 6.90
CA ASP A 100 1.82 -4.69 6.25
C ASP A 100 1.49 -4.48 4.77
N LEU A 101 1.03 -5.53 4.08
CA LEU A 101 0.54 -5.41 2.71
C LEU A 101 -0.65 -4.43 2.64
N TRP A 102 -1.63 -4.53 3.56
CA TRP A 102 -2.80 -3.63 3.61
C TRP A 102 -2.39 -2.18 3.79
N ILE A 103 -1.44 -1.93 4.70
CA ILE A 103 -0.92 -0.59 4.96
C ILE A 103 -0.23 -0.04 3.71
N ILE A 104 0.60 -0.84 3.04
CA ILE A 104 1.28 -0.42 1.80
C ILE A 104 0.27 -0.11 0.70
N MET A 105 -0.76 -0.94 0.53
CA MET A 105 -1.78 -0.69 -0.49
C MET A 105 -2.59 0.57 -0.19
N LEU A 106 -3.03 0.77 1.06
CA LEU A 106 -3.73 2.00 1.45
C LEU A 106 -2.87 3.24 1.24
N ARG A 107 -1.58 3.16 1.57
CA ARG A 107 -0.63 4.23 1.32
C ARG A 107 -0.54 4.56 -0.17
N ASN A 108 -0.42 3.55 -1.03
CA ASN A 108 -0.35 3.75 -2.48
C ASN A 108 -1.64 4.34 -3.05
N ILE A 109 -2.80 3.87 -2.57
CA ILE A 109 -4.11 4.42 -2.96
C ILE A 109 -4.22 5.88 -2.54
N SER A 110 -3.85 6.21 -1.30
CA SER A 110 -3.88 7.58 -0.78
C SER A 110 -2.98 8.52 -1.59
N GLN A 111 -1.77 8.08 -1.96
CA GLN A 111 -0.85 8.85 -2.79
C GLN A 111 -1.42 9.19 -4.17
N ILE A 112 -2.23 8.30 -4.76
CA ILE A 112 -2.89 8.55 -6.05
C ILE A 112 -4.14 9.41 -5.87
N LEU A 113 -4.93 9.18 -4.82
CA LEU A 113 -6.19 9.87 -4.60
C LEU A 113 -6.02 11.33 -4.18
N ILE A 114 -5.03 11.65 -3.34
CA ILE A 114 -4.82 13.02 -2.83
C ILE A 114 -4.69 14.05 -3.98
N PRO A 115 -3.81 13.85 -4.99
CA PRO A 115 -3.72 14.76 -6.14
C PRO A 115 -5.02 14.88 -6.93
N ILE A 116 -5.73 13.77 -7.15
CA ILE A 116 -6.97 13.74 -7.93
C ILE A 116 -8.07 14.51 -7.21
N ILE A 117 -8.25 14.28 -5.90
CA ILE A 117 -9.25 14.99 -5.08
C ILE A 117 -8.92 16.48 -5.03
N SER A 118 -7.63 16.83 -4.86
CA SER A 118 -7.18 18.22 -4.93
C SER A 118 -7.60 18.87 -6.25
N LEU A 119 -7.36 18.19 -7.37
CA LEU A 119 -7.73 18.69 -8.70
C LEU A 119 -9.25 18.87 -8.85
N ILE A 120 -10.04 17.89 -8.38
CA ILE A 120 -11.51 17.97 -8.41
C ILE A 120 -12.01 19.16 -7.59
N ILE A 121 -11.46 19.38 -6.38
CA ILE A 121 -11.82 20.53 -5.54
C ILE A 121 -11.47 21.84 -6.25
N THR A 122 -10.30 21.94 -6.86
CA THR A 122 -9.89 23.11 -7.63
C THR A 122 -10.86 23.37 -8.78
N PHE A 123 -11.19 22.36 -9.58
CA PHE A 123 -12.18 22.49 -10.66
C PHE A 123 -13.55 22.90 -10.13
N TYR A 124 -13.99 22.34 -9.00
CA TYR A 124 -15.27 22.69 -8.38
C TYR A 124 -15.30 24.15 -7.91
N ILE A 125 -14.22 24.65 -7.33
CA ILE A 125 -14.09 26.06 -6.95
C ILE A 125 -14.17 26.93 -8.20
N ILE A 126 -13.37 26.65 -9.24
CA ILE A 126 -13.34 27.43 -10.48
C ILE A 126 -14.72 27.44 -11.16
N ALA A 127 -15.37 26.29 -11.29
CA ALA A 127 -16.69 26.18 -11.91
C ALA A 127 -17.78 26.94 -11.15
N LYS A 128 -17.63 27.10 -9.82
CA LYS A 128 -18.55 27.89 -9.00
C LYS A 128 -18.23 29.39 -9.02
N ASP A 129 -17.00 29.75 -9.39
CA ASP A 129 -16.45 31.10 -9.31
C ASP A 129 -16.47 31.87 -10.65
N GLU A 130 -17.42 31.55 -11.55
CA GLU A 130 -17.66 32.32 -12.78
C GLU A 130 -17.87 33.81 -12.51
N LYS A 131 -18.37 34.19 -11.32
CA LYS A 131 -18.55 35.61 -10.94
C LYS A 131 -17.30 36.31 -10.42
N SER A 132 -16.30 35.63 -9.82
CA SER A 132 -15.09 36.32 -9.30
C SER A 132 -13.90 36.28 -10.26
N THR A 133 -13.88 35.34 -11.20
CA THR A 133 -12.84 35.27 -12.24
C THR A 133 -12.89 36.49 -13.16
N ASP A 134 -14.08 36.95 -13.55
CA ASP A 134 -14.26 38.16 -14.37
C ASP A 134 -13.84 39.44 -13.63
N ILE A 135 -14.12 39.54 -12.33
CA ILE A 135 -13.77 40.70 -11.50
C ILE A 135 -12.25 40.83 -11.39
N LYS A 136 -11.56 39.72 -11.09
CA LYS A 136 -10.09 39.72 -10.99
C LYS A 136 -9.41 39.99 -12.33
N LEU A 137 -10.02 39.57 -13.43
CA LEU A 137 -9.49 39.79 -14.78
C LEU A 137 -9.71 41.24 -15.26
N GLN A 138 -10.76 41.91 -14.77
CA GLN A 138 -10.95 43.35 -14.96
C GLN A 138 -9.96 44.19 -14.14
N GLU A 139 -9.77 43.88 -12.86
CA GLU A 139 -8.78 44.57 -12.00
C GLU A 139 -7.35 44.44 -12.58
N LEU A 140 -6.98 43.24 -13.07
CA LEU A 140 -5.67 43.03 -13.69
C LEU A 140 -5.47 43.85 -14.98
N LYS A 141 -6.56 44.09 -15.73
CA LYS A 141 -6.52 44.92 -16.95
C LYS A 141 -6.38 46.41 -16.61
N GLU A 142 -7.07 46.90 -15.58
CA GLU A 142 -6.91 48.28 -15.11
C GLU A 142 -5.49 48.54 -14.58
N ASP A 143 -4.91 47.61 -13.83
CA ASP A 143 -3.54 47.75 -13.34
C ASP A 143 -2.50 47.76 -14.47
N LEU A 144 -2.70 46.95 -15.51
CA LEU A 144 -1.84 46.97 -16.70
C LEU A 144 -1.95 48.28 -17.49
N LEU A 145 -3.17 48.81 -17.66
CA LEU A 145 -3.39 50.11 -18.30
C LEU A 145 -2.72 51.25 -17.52
N ASN A 146 -2.87 51.25 -16.20
CA ASN A 146 -2.22 52.22 -15.32
C ASN A 146 -0.69 52.13 -15.35
N GLN A 147 -0.12 50.95 -15.52
CA GLN A 147 1.33 50.77 -15.68
C GLN A 147 1.81 51.26 -17.05
N ILE A 148 1.09 50.97 -18.12
CA ILE A 148 1.39 51.46 -19.47
C ILE A 148 1.33 52.99 -19.52
N GLU A 149 0.35 53.58 -18.83
CA GLU A 149 0.20 55.03 -18.73
C GLU A 149 1.38 55.67 -17.97
N LYS A 150 1.80 55.09 -16.85
CA LYS A 150 2.99 55.55 -16.10
C LYS A 150 4.29 55.48 -16.92
N VAL A 151 4.44 54.47 -17.78
CA VAL A 151 5.59 54.35 -18.70
C VAL A 151 5.54 55.39 -19.81
N LYS A 152 4.35 55.82 -20.24
CA LYS A 152 4.16 56.83 -21.29
C LYS A 152 4.44 58.27 -20.81
N TYR A 153 4.39 58.52 -19.51
CA TYR A 153 4.60 59.85 -18.89
C TYR A 153 6.04 60.09 -18.38
N HIS A 154 6.99 59.16 -18.54
CA HIS A 154 8.41 59.44 -18.37
C HIS A 154 9.02 59.89 -19.72
N PRO A 155 9.25 61.20 -19.96
CA PRO A 155 9.95 61.64 -21.17
C PRO A 155 11.41 61.19 -21.12
N ASN A 156 11.92 60.73 -22.26
CA ASN A 156 13.32 60.36 -22.52
C ASN A 156 14.30 61.40 -21.94
N THR A 157 14.92 61.11 -20.80
CA THR A 157 16.06 61.88 -20.26
C THR A 157 17.22 60.97 -19.92
N GLU A 158 17.69 60.10 -20.83
CA GLU A 158 18.98 59.43 -20.63
C GLU A 158 19.55 58.72 -21.88
N TYR A 159 19.58 59.36 -23.05
CA TYR A 159 20.42 58.89 -24.17
C TYR A 159 20.91 60.09 -24.98
N ASN A 160 21.96 60.76 -24.49
CA ASN A 160 22.85 61.62 -25.31
C ASN A 160 24.06 62.09 -24.47
N MET A 161 24.85 61.18 -23.88
CA MET A 161 26.21 61.49 -23.40
C MET A 161 27.06 60.22 -23.34
N LYS A 162 27.39 59.60 -24.49
CA LYS A 162 28.54 58.67 -24.57
C LYS A 162 28.97 58.25 -25.99
N THR A 163 28.98 59.17 -26.94
CA THR A 163 29.51 58.88 -28.29
C THR A 163 30.34 60.02 -28.88
N ASP A 164 31.17 60.71 -28.08
CA ASP A 164 32.15 61.69 -28.60
C ASP A 164 33.53 61.55 -27.91
N SER A 165 34.01 60.31 -27.76
CA SER A 165 35.43 60.09 -27.43
C SER A 165 35.95 58.77 -28.00
N LEU A 166 35.76 58.58 -29.30
CA LEU A 166 36.53 57.61 -30.09
C LEU A 166 36.57 58.09 -31.54
N ASN A 167 37.65 58.81 -31.87
CA ASN A 167 38.40 58.79 -33.13
C ASN A 167 38.83 60.18 -33.65
N ILE A 168 40.13 60.23 -33.99
CA ILE A 168 40.86 61.18 -34.86
C ILE A 168 41.35 62.43 -34.11
N GLU A 169 42.64 62.75 -33.99
CA GLU A 169 43.88 62.37 -34.71
C GLU A 169 45.10 62.52 -33.80
#